data_AF-A2E233-F1
#
_entry.id   AF-A2E233-F1
#
_cell.length_a   1.000
_cell.length_b   1.000
_cell.length_c   1.000
_cell.angle_alpha   90.00
_cell.angle_beta   90.00
_cell.angle_gamma   90.00
#
_symmetry.space_group_name_H-M   'P 1'
#
loop_
_entity.id
_entity.type
_entity.pdbx_description
1 polymer ?
#
loop_
_entity_poly.entity_id
_entity_poly.type
_entity_poly.pdbx_seq_one_letter_code
_entity_poly.pdbx_strand_id
1 'polypeptide(L)'
;MDFDPPTLDEPIRSLMPAQIQQQPPPPKPKRPPNAYNLYYLEMQPKMKAENPLIGGNDVSKLIGQQWGALSDEQKKPYIEKANEIREQFRRENPNWHYEKSSEKKQSKRNKKMTLSNMFYDFHETNQQQQFENEATNNLFLIGATALAQYILSRKDLQDDVANFIKNQKGDANISFESDQHFDLPQ
;
A
#
# COMPACT_ATOMS: atom_id res chain seq x y z
N MET A 1 26.14 38.29 -69.43
CA MET A 1 26.94 37.34 -68.62
C MET A 1 26.88 37.91 -67.23
N ASP A 2 25.73 37.70 -66.59
CA ASP A 2 25.36 38.38 -65.36
C ASP A 2 25.41 37.32 -64.27
N PHE A 3 26.57 37.25 -63.63
CA PHE A 3 26.78 36.42 -62.46
C PHE A 3 26.21 37.18 -61.27
N ASP A 4 24.96 36.89 -60.91
CA ASP A 4 24.43 37.26 -59.60
C ASP A 4 25.27 36.56 -58.52
N PRO A 5 25.83 37.30 -57.54
CA PRO A 5 26.57 36.70 -56.44
C PRO A 5 25.62 35.92 -55.52
N PRO A 6 26.03 34.73 -55.03
CA PRO A 6 25.17 33.94 -54.15
C PRO A 6 24.98 34.69 -52.81
N THR A 7 23.73 34.99 -52.51
CA THR A 7 23.30 35.64 -51.26
C THR A 7 23.53 34.69 -50.09
N LEU A 8 24.33 35.14 -49.11
CA LEU A 8 24.71 34.41 -47.90
C LEU A 8 23.62 34.48 -46.83
N ASP A 9 22.46 33.83 -47.06
CA ASP A 9 21.39 33.73 -46.05
C ASP A 9 20.76 32.33 -45.93
N GLU A 10 21.47 31.27 -46.32
CA GLU A 10 21.10 29.91 -45.92
C GLU A 10 21.72 29.60 -44.54
N PRO A 11 20.91 29.40 -43.48
CA PRO A 11 21.45 29.06 -42.17
C PRO A 11 22.18 27.72 -42.26
N ILE A 12 23.47 27.71 -41.91
CA ILE A 12 24.27 26.49 -41.74
C ILE A 12 23.69 25.69 -40.56
N ARG A 13 22.57 25.02 -40.78
CA ARG A 13 21.91 24.14 -39.81
C ARG A 13 21.67 22.76 -40.39
N SER A 14 22.60 22.29 -41.23
CA SER A 14 22.50 20.96 -41.85
C SER A 14 23.81 20.16 -41.86
N LEU A 15 24.69 20.35 -40.87
CA LEU A 15 25.83 19.44 -40.65
C LEU A 15 26.09 19.26 -39.14
N MET A 16 25.06 18.87 -38.40
CA MET A 16 25.31 18.03 -37.23
C MET A 16 25.14 16.59 -37.74
N PRO A 17 26.11 15.67 -37.55
CA PRO A 17 25.87 14.28 -37.84
C PRO A 17 24.64 13.90 -37.02
N ALA A 18 23.55 13.54 -37.71
CA ALA A 18 22.39 12.97 -37.07
C ALA A 18 22.94 11.89 -36.14
N GLN A 19 22.84 12.13 -34.82
CA GLN A 19 23.16 11.12 -33.84
C GLN A 19 22.32 9.93 -34.28
N ILE A 20 22.97 8.90 -34.83
CA ILE A 20 22.33 7.64 -35.12
C ILE A 20 21.76 7.25 -33.78
N GLN A 21 20.47 7.49 -33.61
CA GLN A 21 19.72 7.12 -32.42
C GLN A 21 19.81 5.60 -32.45
N GLN A 22 20.81 5.08 -31.74
CA GLN A 22 21.03 3.65 -31.62
C GLN A 22 19.77 3.15 -30.93
N GLN A 23 18.85 2.60 -31.71
CA GLN A 23 17.68 1.96 -31.15
C GLN A 23 18.18 0.92 -30.16
N PRO A 24 17.55 0.80 -28.98
CA PRO A 24 17.98 -0.19 -28.00
C PRO A 24 18.02 -1.55 -28.70
N PRO A 25 19.06 -2.37 -28.44
CA PRO A 25 19.20 -3.66 -29.10
C PRO A 25 17.91 -4.47 -28.90
N PRO A 26 17.50 -5.25 -29.92
CA PRO A 26 16.27 -6.02 -29.84
C PRO A 26 16.27 -6.89 -28.58
N PRO A 27 15.12 -6.99 -27.88
CA PRO A 27 15.06 -7.67 -26.60
C PRO A 27 15.45 -9.14 -26.75
N LYS A 28 16.43 -9.57 -25.95
CA LYS A 28 16.87 -10.97 -25.88
C LYS A 28 15.66 -11.89 -25.65
N PRO A 29 15.55 -13.03 -26.36
CA PRO A 29 14.39 -13.91 -26.23
C PRO A 29 14.30 -14.47 -24.80
N LYS A 30 13.05 -14.57 -24.30
CA LYS A 30 12.77 -15.09 -22.95
C LYS A 30 13.02 -16.59 -22.90
N ARG A 31 13.21 -17.13 -21.69
CA ARG A 31 13.41 -18.57 -21.51
C ARG A 31 12.18 -19.35 -21.98
N PRO A 32 12.37 -20.54 -22.60
CA PRO A 32 11.25 -21.42 -22.90
C PRO A 32 10.59 -21.92 -21.59
N PRO A 33 9.27 -22.11 -21.58
CA PRO A 33 8.54 -22.67 -20.44
C PRO A 33 8.93 -24.13 -20.18
N ASN A 34 8.94 -24.54 -18.92
CA ASN A 34 9.07 -25.95 -18.53
C ASN A 34 7.68 -26.61 -18.41
N ALA A 35 7.65 -27.92 -18.14
CA ALA A 35 6.41 -28.69 -18.02
C ALA A 35 5.43 -28.10 -16.99
N TYR A 36 5.94 -27.75 -15.81
CA TYR A 36 5.14 -27.12 -14.75
C TYR A 36 4.55 -25.78 -15.19
N ASN A 37 5.31 -24.93 -15.89
CA ASN A 37 4.82 -23.65 -16.37
C ASN A 37 3.69 -23.83 -17.39
N LEU A 38 3.78 -24.82 -18.28
CA LEU A 38 2.71 -25.14 -19.23
C LEU A 38 1.43 -25.55 -18.49
N TYR A 39 1.56 -26.40 -17.46
CA TYR A 39 0.45 -26.79 -16.60
C TYR A 39 -0.13 -25.60 -15.83
N TYR A 40 0.73 -24.76 -15.25
CA TYR A 40 0.33 -23.58 -14.50
C TYR A 40 -0.49 -22.61 -15.37
N LEU A 41 -0.04 -22.34 -16.60
CA LEU A 41 -0.74 -21.46 -17.54
C LEU A 41 -2.16 -21.97 -17.85
N GLU A 42 -2.37 -23.28 -17.84
CA GLU A 42 -3.67 -23.87 -18.07
C GLU A 42 -4.57 -23.85 -16.82
N MET A 43 -4.01 -24.11 -15.64
CA MET A 43 -4.78 -24.24 -14.39
C MET A 43 -5.04 -22.91 -13.69
N GLN A 44 -4.13 -21.95 -13.75
CA GLN A 44 -4.26 -20.64 -13.11
C GLN A 44 -5.58 -19.92 -13.45
N PRO A 45 -5.98 -19.79 -14.73
CA PRO A 45 -7.24 -19.12 -15.04
C PRO A 45 -8.45 -19.91 -14.53
N LYS A 46 -8.41 -21.24 -14.54
CA LYS A 46 -9.51 -22.10 -14.03
C LYS A 46 -9.70 -21.88 -12.52
N MET A 47 -8.62 -21.98 -11.75
CA MET A 47 -8.67 -21.77 -10.30
C MET A 47 -9.04 -20.34 -9.91
N LYS A 48 -8.59 -19.34 -10.68
CA LYS A 48 -8.95 -17.95 -10.44
C LYS A 48 -10.41 -17.65 -10.79
N ALA A 49 -10.97 -18.33 -11.79
CA ALA A 49 -12.39 -18.22 -12.14
C ALA A 49 -13.28 -18.87 -11.07
N GLU A 50 -12.89 -20.04 -10.56
CA GLU A 50 -13.61 -20.73 -9.48
C GLU A 50 -13.53 -19.97 -8.16
N ASN A 51 -12.39 -19.34 -7.88
CA ASN A 51 -12.16 -18.63 -6.63
C ASN A 51 -11.58 -17.23 -6.89
N PRO A 52 -12.41 -16.23 -7.23
CA PRO A 52 -11.93 -14.88 -7.52
C PRO A 52 -11.44 -14.13 -6.27
N LEU A 53 -11.78 -14.60 -5.07
CA LEU A 53 -11.42 -14.00 -3.78
C LEU A 53 -10.01 -14.39 -3.30
N ILE A 54 -9.46 -15.53 -3.75
CA ILE A 54 -8.12 -15.96 -3.34
C ILE A 54 -7.05 -15.19 -4.11
N GLY A 55 -6.03 -14.75 -3.37
CA GLY A 55 -4.88 -14.07 -3.94
C GLY A 55 -4.08 -14.98 -4.87
N GLY A 56 -3.45 -14.40 -5.90
CA GLY A 56 -2.65 -15.17 -6.87
C GLY A 56 -1.48 -15.96 -6.24
N ASN A 57 -1.01 -15.55 -5.07
CA ASN A 57 -0.02 -16.31 -4.29
C ASN A 57 -0.57 -17.65 -3.81
N ASP A 58 -1.81 -17.68 -3.32
CA ASP A 58 -2.42 -18.90 -2.79
C ASP A 58 -2.87 -19.82 -3.92
N VAL A 59 -3.37 -19.24 -5.03
CA VAL A 59 -3.59 -19.99 -6.29
C VAL A 59 -2.31 -20.70 -6.73
N SER A 60 -1.16 -20.01 -6.67
CA SER A 60 0.11 -20.60 -7.08
C SER A 60 0.58 -21.73 -6.16
N LYS A 61 0.31 -21.65 -4.85
CA LYS A 61 0.59 -22.74 -3.92
C LYS A 61 -0.27 -23.97 -4.24
N LEU A 62 -1.57 -23.77 -4.48
CA LEU A 62 -2.50 -24.85 -4.78
C LEU A 62 -2.14 -25.59 -6.07
N ILE A 63 -1.80 -24.86 -7.13
CA ILE A 63 -1.34 -25.47 -8.41
C ILE A 63 -0.06 -26.28 -8.21
N GLY A 64 0.87 -25.77 -7.38
CA GLY A 64 2.11 -26.48 -7.04
C GLY A 64 1.84 -27.81 -6.33
N GLN A 65 0.90 -27.83 -5.39
CA GLN A 65 0.46 -29.05 -4.70
C GLN A 65 -0.19 -30.04 -5.67
N GLN A 66 -1.10 -29.55 -6.52
CA GLN A 66 -1.78 -30.39 -7.50
C GLN A 66 -0.80 -31.01 -8.50
N TRP A 67 0.16 -30.22 -9.01
CA TRP A 67 1.22 -30.74 -9.87
C TRP A 67 2.06 -31.82 -9.19
N GLY A 68 2.38 -31.65 -7.90
CA GLY A 68 3.06 -32.67 -7.11
C GLY A 68 2.27 -33.98 -7.04
N ALA A 69 0.96 -33.88 -6.87
CA ALA A 69 0.04 -35.02 -6.74
C ALA A 69 -0.30 -35.73 -8.07
N LEU A 70 -0.05 -35.11 -9.23
CA LEU A 70 -0.27 -35.76 -10.52
C LEU A 70 0.64 -36.97 -10.72
N SER A 71 0.10 -38.02 -11.33
CA SER A 71 0.87 -39.19 -11.77
C SER A 71 1.81 -38.85 -12.92
N ASP A 72 2.81 -39.70 -13.15
CA ASP A 72 3.76 -39.50 -14.25
C ASP A 72 3.09 -39.55 -15.62
N GLU A 73 2.03 -40.35 -15.77
CA GLU A 73 1.21 -40.41 -17.00
C GLU A 73 0.51 -39.08 -17.29
N GLN A 74 -0.02 -38.42 -16.26
CA GLN A 74 -0.65 -37.10 -16.38
C GLN A 74 0.37 -36.00 -16.63
N LYS A 75 1.60 -36.13 -16.10
CA LYS A 75 2.69 -35.17 -16.33
C LYS A 75 3.32 -35.34 -17.72
N LYS A 76 3.34 -36.56 -18.26
CA LYS A 76 3.94 -36.93 -19.55
C LYS A 76 3.62 -35.96 -20.70
N PRO A 77 2.36 -35.60 -21.01
CA PRO A 77 2.08 -34.68 -22.11
C PRO A 77 2.70 -33.29 -21.93
N TYR A 78 2.77 -32.80 -20.69
CA TYR A 78 3.41 -31.51 -20.38
C TYR A 78 4.93 -31.59 -20.48
N ILE A 79 5.52 -32.73 -20.10
CA ILE A 79 6.96 -32.98 -20.22
C ILE A 79 7.37 -33.05 -21.69
N GLU A 80 6.64 -33.81 -22.51
CA GLU A 80 6.90 -33.95 -23.94
C GLU A 80 6.79 -32.59 -24.65
N LYS A 81 5.69 -31.86 -24.43
CA LYS A 81 5.50 -30.52 -24.99
C LYS A 81 6.58 -29.53 -24.53
N ALA A 82 6.99 -29.58 -23.26
CA ALA A 82 8.07 -28.72 -22.78
C ALA A 82 9.42 -29.06 -23.43
N ASN A 83 9.68 -30.34 -23.69
CA ASN A 83 10.90 -30.77 -24.37
C ASN A 83 10.92 -30.31 -25.83
N GLU A 84 9.80 -30.45 -26.54
CA GLU A 84 9.64 -29.97 -27.91
C GLU A 84 9.88 -28.46 -28.00
N ILE A 85 9.22 -27.66 -27.14
CA ILE A 85 9.40 -26.20 -27.10
C ILE A 85 10.86 -25.84 -26.78
N ARG A 86 11.49 -26.55 -25.84
CA ARG A 86 12.90 -26.33 -25.48
C ARG A 86 13.84 -26.63 -26.66
N GLU A 87 13.57 -27.69 -27.42
CA GLU A 87 14.37 -28.06 -28.58
C GLU A 87 14.20 -27.07 -29.73
N GLN A 88 12.96 -26.72 -30.04
CA GLN A 88 12.64 -25.69 -31.03
C GLN A 88 13.33 -24.38 -30.68
N PHE A 89 13.21 -23.93 -29.43
CA PHE A 89 13.86 -22.72 -28.95
C PHE A 89 15.38 -22.78 -29.12
N ARG A 90 16.01 -23.92 -28.84
CA ARG A 90 17.46 -24.12 -29.02
C ARG A 90 17.87 -24.04 -30.48
N ARG A 91 17.04 -24.57 -31.39
CA ARG A 91 17.27 -24.55 -32.84
C ARG A 91 17.15 -23.15 -33.41
N GLU A 92 16.13 -22.41 -32.98
CA GLU A 92 15.88 -21.02 -33.42
C GLU A 92 16.86 -20.02 -32.78
N ASN A 93 17.38 -20.34 -31.60
CA ASN A 93 18.25 -19.45 -30.83
C ASN A 93 19.56 -20.17 -30.43
N PRO A 94 20.43 -20.55 -31.39
CA PRO A 94 21.64 -21.32 -31.12
C PRO A 94 22.64 -20.58 -30.24
N ASN A 95 22.67 -19.24 -30.32
CA ASN A 95 23.57 -18.39 -29.56
C ASN A 95 22.90 -17.83 -28.29
N TRP A 96 21.79 -18.42 -27.84
CA TRP A 96 21.09 -17.97 -26.65
C TRP A 96 21.77 -18.51 -25.39
N HIS A 97 22.10 -17.59 -24.49
CA HIS A 97 22.70 -17.89 -23.21
C HIS A 97 21.88 -17.25 -22.11
N TYR A 98 21.67 -17.98 -21.02
CA TYR A 98 20.95 -17.45 -19.89
C TYR A 98 21.84 -16.50 -19.06
N GLU A 99 21.50 -15.22 -19.09
CA GLU A 99 22.14 -14.21 -18.26
C GLU A 99 21.26 -13.88 -17.04
N LYS A 100 21.81 -14.05 -15.84
CA LYS A 100 21.17 -13.60 -14.60
C LYS A 100 21.22 -12.07 -14.60
N SER A 101 20.13 -11.40 -14.97
CA SER A 101 20.03 -9.94 -14.92
C SER A 101 20.37 -9.40 -13.52
N SER A 102 21.58 -8.85 -13.38
CA SER A 102 22.08 -8.18 -12.17
C SER A 102 21.32 -6.87 -11.92
N GLU A 103 20.99 -6.09 -12.96
CA GLU A 103 20.21 -4.83 -12.85
C GLU A 103 18.88 -5.00 -12.10
N LYS A 104 18.13 -6.09 -12.39
CA LYS A 104 16.80 -6.29 -11.79
C LYS A 104 16.85 -6.61 -10.29
N LYS A 105 17.99 -7.09 -9.77
CA LYS A 105 18.16 -7.39 -8.35
C LYS A 105 18.25 -6.12 -7.51
N GLN A 106 18.97 -5.11 -8.01
CA GLN A 106 19.11 -3.82 -7.33
C GLN A 106 17.79 -3.04 -7.36
N SER A 107 17.10 -2.99 -8.50
CA SER A 107 15.78 -2.34 -8.59
C SER A 107 14.72 -2.99 -7.69
N LYS A 108 14.69 -4.34 -7.58
CA LYS A 108 13.77 -5.05 -6.67
C LYS A 108 14.14 -4.88 -5.20
N ARG A 109 15.43 -4.90 -4.85
CA ARG A 109 15.91 -4.64 -3.48
C ARG A 109 15.58 -3.20 -3.06
N ASN A 110 15.78 -2.24 -3.95
CA ASN A 110 15.45 -0.84 -3.70
C ASN A 110 13.94 -0.66 -3.53
N LYS A 111 13.10 -1.26 -4.39
CA LYS A 111 11.63 -1.22 -4.20
C LYS A 111 11.17 -1.87 -2.90
N LYS A 112 11.77 -3.01 -2.50
CA LYS A 112 11.48 -3.67 -1.23
C LYS A 112 11.91 -2.82 -0.04
N MET A 113 13.04 -2.12 -0.14
CA MET A 113 13.51 -1.18 0.88
C MET A 113 12.61 0.06 0.96
N THR A 114 12.23 0.66 -0.16
CA THR A 114 11.30 1.81 -0.20
C THR A 114 9.93 1.45 0.39
N LEU A 115 9.39 0.28 0.05
CA LEU A 115 8.11 -0.18 0.61
C LEU A 115 8.20 -0.47 2.11
N SER A 116 9.33 -1.02 2.57
CA SER A 116 9.61 -1.23 3.98
C SER A 116 9.70 0.10 4.72
N ASN A 117 10.43 1.08 4.18
CA ASN A 117 10.58 2.41 4.78
C ASN A 117 9.24 3.15 4.83
N MET A 118 8.44 3.12 3.77
CA MET A 118 7.08 3.69 3.80
C MET A 118 6.18 3.02 4.83
N PHE A 119 6.34 1.72 5.06
CA PHE A 119 5.58 1.01 6.09
C PHE A 119 6.03 1.40 7.51
N TYR A 120 7.33 1.63 7.72
CA TYR A 120 7.87 2.16 8.98
C TYR A 120 7.45 3.62 9.22
N ASP A 121 7.60 4.50 8.21
CA ASP A 121 7.22 5.91 8.30
C ASP A 121 5.72 6.07 8.58
N PHE A 122 4.87 5.23 7.96
CA PHE A 122 3.43 5.19 8.24
C PHE A 122 3.13 4.75 9.67
N HIS A 123 3.87 3.78 10.22
CA HIS A 123 3.65 3.29 11.58
C HIS A 123 4.19 4.25 12.65
N GLU A 124 5.27 4.98 12.34
CA GLU A 124 5.89 5.99 13.20
C GLU A 124 5.02 7.26 13.29
N THR A 125 4.48 7.73 12.17
CA THR A 125 3.52 8.85 12.17
C THR A 125 2.22 8.50 12.89
N ASN A 126 1.73 7.27 12.77
CA ASN A 126 0.52 6.83 13.47
C ASN A 126 0.74 6.72 15.00
N GLN A 127 1.95 6.30 15.43
CA GLN A 127 2.32 6.29 16.86
C GLN A 127 2.53 7.71 17.42
N GLN A 128 3.14 8.62 16.66
CA GLN A 128 3.32 10.02 17.07
C GLN A 128 1.98 10.75 17.21
N GLN A 129 1.03 10.52 16.29
CA GLN A 129 -0.33 11.06 16.44
C GLN A 129 -1.03 10.50 17.68
N GLN A 130 -0.84 9.23 18.03
CA GLN A 130 -1.38 8.67 19.27
C GLN A 130 -0.78 9.34 20.52
N PHE A 131 0.54 9.57 20.54
CA PHE A 131 1.21 10.31 21.63
C PHE A 131 0.75 11.76 21.75
N GLU A 132 0.55 12.47 20.63
CA GLU A 132 0.04 13.85 20.63
C GLU A 132 -1.43 13.92 21.05
N ASN A 133 -2.24 12.94 20.66
CA ASN A 133 -3.62 12.81 21.12
C ASN A 133 -3.69 12.48 22.62
N GLU A 134 -2.76 11.67 23.14
CA GLU A 134 -2.65 11.42 24.58
C GLU A 134 -2.13 12.65 25.35
N ALA A 135 -1.17 13.40 24.79
CA ALA A 135 -0.64 14.62 25.41
C ALA A 135 -1.69 15.75 25.47
N THR A 136 -2.51 15.92 24.42
CA THR A 136 -3.61 16.89 24.41
C THR A 136 -4.75 16.51 25.35
N ASN A 137 -5.09 15.21 25.45
CA ASN A 137 -6.05 14.70 26.43
C ASN A 137 -5.53 14.86 27.88
N ASN A 138 -4.24 14.60 28.13
CA ASN A 138 -3.61 14.82 29.42
C ASN A 138 -3.51 16.32 29.76
N LEU A 139 -3.26 17.20 28.78
CA LEU A 139 -3.19 18.64 29.01
C LEU A 139 -4.57 19.26 29.31
N PHE A 140 -5.63 18.79 28.63
CA PHE A 140 -7.01 19.18 28.94
C PHE A 140 -7.43 18.71 30.35
N LEU A 141 -7.02 17.49 30.73
CA LEU A 141 -7.30 16.94 32.05
C LEU A 141 -6.49 17.62 33.17
N ILE A 142 -5.23 17.96 32.93
CA ILE A 142 -4.39 18.74 33.86
C ILE A 142 -4.95 20.17 34.01
N GLY A 143 -5.42 20.78 32.92
CA GLY A 143 -6.07 22.10 32.94
C GLY A 143 -7.37 22.11 33.75
N ALA A 144 -8.24 21.12 33.54
CA ALA A 144 -9.47 20.97 34.32
C ALA A 144 -9.19 20.66 35.81
N THR A 145 -8.16 19.85 36.08
CA THR A 145 -7.74 19.50 37.44
C THR A 145 -7.15 20.71 38.19
N ALA A 146 -6.34 21.53 37.51
CA ALA A 146 -5.78 22.75 38.10
C ALA A 146 -6.87 23.79 38.42
N LEU A 147 -7.88 23.93 37.56
CA LEU A 147 -9.02 24.83 37.82
C LEU A 147 -9.87 24.35 39.01
N ALA A 148 -10.13 23.04 39.10
CA ALA A 148 -10.83 22.45 40.24
C ALA A 148 -10.04 22.58 41.54
N GLN A 149 -8.72 22.36 41.52
CA GLN A 149 -7.84 22.59 42.67
C GLN A 149 -7.78 24.07 43.08
N TYR A 150 -7.81 24.99 42.11
CA TYR A 150 -7.81 26.43 42.36
C TYR A 150 -9.12 26.92 43.01
N ILE A 151 -10.27 26.38 42.56
CA ILE A 151 -11.59 26.68 43.12
C ILE A 151 -11.72 26.12 44.55
N LEU A 152 -11.17 24.94 44.83
CA LEU A 152 -11.21 24.31 46.16
C LEU A 152 -10.18 24.87 47.15
N SER A 153 -9.17 25.62 46.68
CA SER A 153 -8.10 26.19 47.52
C SER A 153 -8.28 27.66 47.90
N ARG A 154 -9.42 28.30 47.60
CA ARG A 154 -9.77 29.63 48.12
C ARG A 154 -10.79 29.52 49.25
N LYS A 155 -10.30 29.46 50.49
CA LYS A 155 -11.13 29.48 51.71
C LYS A 155 -11.64 30.88 52.10
N ASP A 156 -11.22 31.94 51.42
CA ASP A 156 -11.53 33.33 51.80
C ASP A 156 -12.57 34.03 50.89
N LEU A 157 -13.40 33.25 50.17
CA LEU A 157 -14.56 33.78 49.42
C LEU A 157 -15.84 32.95 49.61
N GLN A 158 -15.85 32.03 50.59
CA GLN A 158 -17.05 31.30 50.97
C GLN A 158 -17.86 32.02 52.05
N ASP A 159 -17.22 32.79 52.93
CA ASP A 159 -17.94 33.50 54.01
C ASP A 159 -18.72 34.71 53.50
N ASP A 160 -18.20 35.44 52.50
CA ASP A 160 -18.88 36.60 51.91
C ASP A 160 -20.07 36.21 51.03
N VAL A 161 -19.97 35.09 50.30
CA VAL A 161 -21.10 34.54 49.51
C VAL A 161 -22.15 33.90 50.42
N ALA A 162 -21.74 33.21 51.50
CA ALA A 162 -22.66 32.65 52.48
C ALA A 162 -23.44 33.74 53.25
N ASN A 163 -22.81 34.88 53.54
CA ASN A 163 -23.47 36.03 54.18
C ASN A 163 -24.40 36.81 53.22
N PHE A 164 -24.10 36.82 51.92
CA PHE A 164 -25.00 37.40 50.91
C PHE A 164 -26.25 36.54 50.65
N ILE A 165 -26.12 35.20 50.64
CA ILE A 165 -27.24 34.27 50.43
C ILE A 165 -28.17 34.20 51.65
N LYS A 166 -27.65 34.30 52.88
CA LYS A 166 -28.47 34.27 54.11
C LYS A 166 -29.41 35.48 54.27
N ASN A 167 -29.14 36.60 53.59
CA ASN A 167 -29.92 37.83 53.73
C ASN A 167 -31.03 38.01 52.68
N GLN A 168 -31.30 36.99 51.84
CA GLN A 168 -32.24 37.09 50.71
C GLN A 168 -33.43 36.13 50.72
N LYS A 169 -33.47 35.07 51.54
CA LYS A 169 -34.63 34.16 51.55
C LYS A 169 -34.99 33.64 52.94
N GLY A 170 -35.35 34.57 53.82
CA GLY A 170 -36.63 34.40 54.50
C GLY A 170 -37.72 34.39 53.42
N ASP A 171 -38.71 33.52 53.57
CA ASP A 171 -39.87 33.37 52.69
C ASP A 171 -39.65 32.49 51.45
N ALA A 172 -39.82 31.17 51.63
CA ALA A 172 -40.75 30.35 50.83
C ALA A 172 -40.52 28.86 51.13
N ASN A 173 -41.20 28.43 52.19
CA ASN A 173 -41.75 27.08 52.34
C ASN A 173 -42.53 26.71 51.06
N ILE A 174 -42.47 25.45 50.60
CA ILE A 174 -43.58 24.64 50.06
C ILE A 174 -43.03 23.27 49.61
N SER A 175 -43.42 22.25 50.38
CA SER A 175 -43.40 20.82 50.07
C SER A 175 -44.42 20.46 48.99
N PHE A 176 -44.14 19.45 48.14
CA PHE A 176 -45.09 18.53 47.46
C PHE A 176 -44.32 17.76 46.37
N GLU A 177 -44.50 16.50 45.98
CA GLU A 177 -45.16 15.28 46.46
C GLU A 177 -44.67 14.20 45.47
N SER A 178 -44.48 12.99 45.96
CA SER A 178 -44.19 11.78 45.19
C SER A 178 -45.39 11.34 44.35
N ASP A 179 -45.13 10.77 43.17
CA ASP A 179 -45.79 9.57 42.60
C ASP A 179 -45.99 9.68 41.09
N GLN A 180 -45.24 8.87 40.33
CA GLN A 180 -45.69 8.31 39.06
C GLN A 180 -45.06 6.92 38.89
N HIS A 181 -45.87 5.91 39.24
CA HIS A 181 -45.70 4.49 38.95
C HIS A 181 -45.94 4.25 37.45
N PHE A 182 -45.01 3.57 36.75
CA PHE A 182 -45.07 3.31 35.32
C PHE A 182 -45.49 1.86 35.06
N ASP A 183 -46.75 1.65 34.70
CA ASP A 183 -47.28 0.37 34.20
C ASP A 183 -47.15 0.31 32.67
N LEU A 184 -46.63 -0.81 32.17
CA LEU A 184 -46.61 -1.18 30.75
C LEU A 184 -47.86 -2.00 30.40
N PRO A 185 -48.58 -1.71 29.30
CA PRO A 185 -49.54 -2.63 28.74
C PRO A 185 -48.96 -3.49 27.60
N GLN A 186 -49.64 -4.63 27.45
CA GLN A 186 -49.35 -5.85 26.68
C GLN A 186 -49.11 -5.68 25.17
#